data_AF-A0A356LLV1-F1
#
_entry.id   AF-A0A356LLV1-F1
#
_cell.length_a   1.000
_cell.length_b   1.000
_cell.length_c   1.000
_cell.angle_alpha   90.00
_cell.angle_beta   90.00
_cell.angle_gamma   90.00
#
_symmetry.space_group_name_H-M   'P 1'
#
loop_
_entity.id
_entity.type
_entity.pdbx_description
1 polymer ?
#
loop_
_entity_poly.entity_id
_entity_poly.type
_entity_poly.pdbx_seq_one_letter_code
_entity_poly.pdbx_strand_id
1 'polypeptide(L)' 'MSLLPSASVLQKTLYSALPDFASIAWVEQVGSTNVNLMQEVRGTQSAMGRPALLGAHTQTSGRGRAGRR' A
#
# COMPACT_ATOMS: atom_id res chain seq x y z
N MET A 1 17.90 -14.31 6.82
CA MET A 1 16.60 -13.70 7.13
C MET A 1 16.78 -12.20 7.09
N SER A 2 16.26 -11.52 6.06
CA SER A 2 16.23 -10.06 6.05
C SER A 2 15.14 -9.62 7.03
N LEU A 3 15.53 -9.09 8.19
CA LEU A 3 14.62 -8.41 9.11
C LEU A 3 14.24 -7.09 8.46
N LEU A 4 13.12 -7.06 7.75
CA LEU A 4 12.53 -5.79 7.34
C LEU A 4 12.20 -4.98 8.62
N PRO A 5 12.28 -3.64 8.58
CA PRO A 5 11.72 -2.81 9.64
C PRO A 5 10.24 -3.17 9.84
N SER A 6 9.68 -2.90 11.02
CA SER A 6 8.23 -3.06 11.19
C SER A 6 7.48 -2.20 10.16
N ALA A 7 6.29 -2.65 9.76
CA ALA A 7 5.48 -1.92 8.79
C ALA A 7 5.25 -0.45 9.19
N SER A 8 5.09 -0.20 10.50
CA SER A 8 4.94 1.15 11.06
C SER A 8 6.19 2.02 10.94
N VAL A 9 7.39 1.45 11.11
CA VAL A 9 8.66 2.17 10.92
C VAL A 9 8.86 2.49 9.45
N LEU A 10 8.56 1.54 8.57
CA LEU A 10 8.69 1.74 7.13
C LEU A 10 7.69 2.77 6.61
N GLN A 11 6.44 2.76 7.08
CA GLN A 11 5.44 3.79 6.76
C GLN A 11 5.92 5.19 7.14
N LYS A 12 6.42 5.37 8.37
CA LYS A 12 6.95 6.68 8.83
C LYS A 12 8.14 7.13 7.99
N THR A 13 9.06 6.21 7.70
CA THR A 13 10.23 6.48 6.87
C THR A 13 9.82 6.94 5.46
N LEU A 14 8.86 6.26 4.85
CA LEU A 14 8.32 6.62 3.54
C LEU A 14 7.59 7.95 3.57
N TYR A 15 6.83 8.25 4.62
CA TYR A 15 6.16 9.54 4.78
C TYR A 15 7.15 10.70 4.80
N SER A 16 8.29 10.54 5.48
CA SER A 16 9.36 11.54 5.47
C SER A 16 10.09 11.64 4.12
N ALA A 17 10.24 10.52 3.40
CA ALA A 17 10.99 10.45 2.15
C ALA A 17 10.18 10.87 0.90
N LEU A 18 8.84 10.84 0.98
CA LEU A 18 7.93 11.06 -0.14
C LEU A 18 6.94 12.20 0.19
N PRO A 19 7.40 13.45 0.32
CA PRO A 19 6.57 14.58 0.75
C PRO A 19 5.42 14.90 -0.21
N ASP A 20 5.55 14.52 -1.49
CA ASP A 20 4.52 14.75 -2.51
C ASP A 20 3.38 13.73 -2.46
N PHE A 21 3.51 12.64 -1.67
CA PHE A 21 2.44 11.66 -1.51
C PHE A 21 1.46 12.11 -0.43
N ALA A 22 0.23 12.36 -0.87
CA ALA A 22 -0.84 12.79 0.01
C ALA A 22 -1.34 11.67 0.94
N SER A 23 -1.13 10.40 0.60
CA SER A 23 -1.36 9.29 1.52
C SER A 23 -0.33 8.17 1.35
N ILE A 24 0.14 7.64 2.47
CA ILE A 24 1.05 6.50 2.53
C ILE A 24 0.59 5.55 3.63
N ALA A 25 0.35 4.30 3.26
CA ALA A 25 0.06 3.21 4.16
C ALA A 25 1.03 2.05 3.90
N TRP A 26 1.54 1.44 4.97
CA TRP A 26 2.34 0.22 4.88
C TRP A 26 1.87 -0.79 5.92
N VAL A 27 1.56 -2.00 5.48
CA VAL A 27 1.01 -3.06 6.35
C VAL A 27 1.88 -4.32 6.35
N GLU A 28 1.78 -5.14 7.38
CA GLU A 28 2.50 -6.41 7.42
C GLU A 28 1.99 -7.38 6.34
N GLN A 29 0.67 -7.47 6.20
CA GLN A 29 0.04 -8.41 5.29
C GLN A 29 -1.23 -7.84 4.67
N VAL A 30 -1.44 -8.12 3.39
CA VAL A 30 -2.67 -7.76 2.67
C VAL A 30 -3.03 -8.84 1.64
N GLY A 31 -4.30 -8.92 1.25
CA GLY A 31 -4.71 -9.75 0.12
C GLY A 31 -4.05 -9.25 -1.17
N SER A 32 -4.40 -8.03 -1.59
CA SER A 32 -3.77 -7.37 -2.75
C SER A 32 -3.79 -5.85 -2.60
N THR A 33 -2.62 -5.22 -2.65
CA THR A 33 -2.47 -3.75 -2.62
C THR A 33 -3.29 -3.10 -3.75
N ASN A 34 -3.23 -3.66 -4.95
CA ASN A 34 -3.99 -3.17 -6.11
C ASN A 34 -5.51 -3.23 -5.90
N VAL A 35 -6.02 -4.31 -5.30
CA VAL A 35 -7.46 -4.43 -5.05
C VAL A 35 -7.92 -3.37 -4.04
N ASN A 36 -7.16 -3.18 -2.97
CA ASN A 36 -7.46 -2.18 -1.95
C ASN A 36 -7.40 -0.76 -2.52
N LEU A 37 -6.32 -0.39 -3.22
CA LEU A 37 -6.21 0.92 -3.88
C LEU A 37 -7.37 1.16 -4.86
N MET A 38 -7.78 0.14 -5.63
CA MET A 38 -8.93 0.28 -6.54
C MET A 38 -10.27 0.38 -5.80
N GLN A 39 -10.43 -0.28 -4.65
CA GLN A 39 -11.62 -0.13 -3.81
C GLN A 39 -11.70 1.28 -3.21
N GLU A 40 -10.57 1.82 -2.74
CA GLU A 40 -10.47 3.19 -2.21
C GLU A 40 -10.82 4.23 -3.27
N VAL A 41 -10.37 4.07 -4.51
CA VAL A 41 -10.74 4.95 -5.63
C VAL A 41 -12.24 4.89 -5.94
N ARG A 42 -12.87 3.73 -5.78
CA ARG A 42 -14.31 3.53 -6.06
C ARG A 42 -15.22 3.97 -4.92
N GLY A 43 -14.69 4.16 -3.71
CA GLY A 43 -15.45 4.68 -2.58
C GLY A 43 -15.83 6.15 -2.76
N THR A 44 -17.08 6.50 -2.49
CA THR A 44 -17.62 7.87 -2.59
C THR A 44 -17.01 8.87 -1.59
N GLN A 45 -16.26 8.38 -0.59
CA GLN A 45 -15.44 9.19 0.31
C GLN A 45 -13.99 9.31 -0.21
N SER A 46 -13.81 9.66 -1.48
CA SER A 46 -12.50 9.85 -2.11
C SER A 46 -11.84 11.16 -1.62
N ALA A 47 -11.68 11.29 -0.30
CA ALA A 47 -10.98 12.39 0.37
C ALA A 47 -9.50 12.06 0.61
N MET A 48 -9.03 10.87 0.22
CA MET A 48 -7.60 10.62 0.19
C MET A 48 -7.00 11.38 -0.99
N GLY A 49 -6.19 12.38 -0.66
CA GLY A 49 -5.41 13.10 -1.64
C GLY A 49 -4.55 12.14 -2.46
N ARG A 50 -4.24 12.54 -3.68
CA ARG A 50 -3.34 11.82 -4.58
C ARG A 50 -2.07 12.65 -4.76
N PRO A 51 -0.92 12.02 -5.00
CA PRO A 51 -0.69 10.58 -5.15
C PRO A 51 -0.76 9.78 -3.84
N ALA A 52 -1.12 8.49 -3.94
CA ALA A 52 -1.32 7.56 -2.82
C ALA A 52 -0.41 6.33 -2.96
N LEU A 53 0.12 5.83 -1.85
CA LEU A 53 0.96 4.62 -1.79
C LEU A 53 0.40 3.63 -0.76
N LEU A 54 0.18 2.39 -1.19
CA LEU A 54 -0.12 1.26 -0.30
C LEU A 54 0.90 0.15 -0.53
N GLY A 55 1.75 -0.10 0.46
CA GLY A 55 2.71 -1.19 0.47
C GLY A 55 2.38 -2.27 1.49
N ALA A 56 2.98 -3.45 1.32
CA ALA A 56 2.88 -4.52 2.28
C ALA A 56 4.17 -5.36 2.31
N HIS A 57 4.52 -5.94 3.46
CA HIS A 57 5.59 -6.95 3.50
C HIS A 57 5.19 -8.24 2.80
N THR A 58 3.92 -8.65 2.95
CA THR A 58 3.40 -9.88 2.35
C THR A 58 2.07 -9.64 1.64
N GLN A 59 1.96 -10.09 0.38
CA GLN A 59 0.69 -10.21 -0.33
C GLN A 59 0.27 -11.68 -0.44
N THR A 60 -0.88 -12.04 0.12
CA THR A 60 -1.37 -13.43 0.12
C THR A 60 -2.16 -13.80 -1.12
N SER A 61 -2.68 -12.81 -1.84
CA SER A 61 -3.51 -12.96 -3.03
C SER A 61 -3.10 -11.96 -4.11
N GLY A 62 -1.78 -11.76 -4.27
CA GLY A 62 -1.22 -11.02 -5.39
C GLY A 62 -1.80 -11.55 -6.70
N ARG A 63 -2.28 -10.63 -7.56
CA ARG A 63 -2.75 -10.99 -8.90
C ARG A 63 -1.83 -10.33 -9.91
N GLY A 64 -1.07 -11.14 -10.63
CA GLY A 64 -0.42 -10.77 -11.85
C GLY A 64 -1.41 -10.53 -13.00
N ARG A 65 -0.87 -10.12 -14.15
CA ARG A 65 -1.66 -9.87 -15.35
C ARG A 65 -2.21 -11.19 -15.92
N ALA A 66 -3.36 -11.13 -16.59
CA ALA A 66 -4.08 -12.31 -17.11
C ALA A 66 -4.45 -13.35 -16.02
N GLY A 67 -4.70 -12.91 -14.79
CA GLY A 67 -5.17 -13.77 -13.70
C GLY A 67 -4.10 -14.68 -13.10
N ARG A 68 -2.83 -14.47 -13.44
CA ARG A 68 -1.69 -15.21 -12.85
C ARG A 68 -1.50 -14.79 -11.39
N ARG A 69 -0.95 -15.68 -10.56
CA ARG A 69 -0.51 -15.35 -9.19
C ARG A 69 0.99 -15.08 -9.19
#